data_AF-A0A971HH34-F1
#
_entry.id   AF-A0A971HH34-F1
#
_cell.length_a   1.000
_cell.length_b   1.000
_cell.length_c   1.000
_cell.angle_alpha   90.00
_cell.angle_beta   90.00
_cell.angle_gamma   90.00
#
_symmetry.space_group_name_H-M   'P 1'
#
loop_
_entity.id
_entity.type
_entity.pdbx_description
1 polymer ?
#
loop_
_entity_poly.entity_id
_entity_poly.type
_entity_poly.pdbx_seq_one_letter_code
_entity_poly.pdbx_strand_id
1 'polypeptide(L)' 'MERLVGRKAPDFTMKAVKGDGSEFIDVSLSDYQGKWLVMFFYPLD' A
#
# COMPACT_ATOMS: atom_id res chain seq x y z
N MET A 1 -20.16 -11.15 -1.23
CA MET A 1 -18.85 -10.52 -1.44
C MET A 1 -19.10 -9.10 -1.92
N GLU A 2 -18.74 -8.09 -1.13
CA GLU A 2 -19.06 -6.70 -1.44
C GLU A 2 -17.95 -6.06 -2.28
N ARG A 3 -18.30 -5.23 -3.25
CA ARG A 3 -17.33 -4.55 -4.13
C ARG A 3 -16.75 -3.33 -3.43
N LEU A 4 -15.42 -3.16 -3.46
CA LEU A 4 -14.71 -2.05 -2.79
C LEU A 4 -14.58 -0.78 -3.65
N VAL A 5 -14.92 -0.83 -4.93
CA VAL A 5 -14.77 0.30 -5.88
C VAL A 5 -15.66 1.47 -5.48
N GLY A 6 -15.11 2.69 -5.53
CA GLY A 6 -15.82 3.94 -5.20
C GLY A 6 -15.96 4.20 -3.69
N ARG A 7 -15.49 3.28 -2.83
CA ARG A 7 -15.41 3.47 -1.38
C ARG A 7 -14.02 3.98 -1.01
N LYS A 8 -13.91 4.54 0.21
CA LYS A 8 -12.60 4.86 0.79
C LYS A 8 -11.78 3.56 0.88
N ALA A 9 -10.52 3.63 0.43
CA ALA A 9 -9.61 2.50 0.52
C ALA A 9 -9.46 2.07 2.00
N PRO A 10 -9.41 0.75 2.29
CA PRO A 10 -9.12 0.26 3.63
C PRO A 10 -7.77 0.80 4.12
N ASP A 11 -7.74 1.22 5.38
CA ASP A 11 -6.51 1.70 5.99
C ASP A 11 -5.50 0.57 6.15
N PHE A 12 -4.21 0.90 6.10
CA PHE A 12 -3.13 -0.03 6.33
C PHE A 12 -1.92 0.66 6.94
N THR A 13 -1.17 -0.11 7.72
CA THR A 13 0.22 0.17 8.09
C THR A 13 0.98 -1.15 7.98
N MET A 14 2.04 -1.19 7.17
CA MET A 14 2.80 -2.41 6.93
C MET A 14 4.30 -2.15 6.82
N LYS A 15 5.08 -3.19 7.11
CA LYS A 15 6.53 -3.19 6.84
C LYS A 15 6.76 -3.32 5.33
N ALA A 16 7.59 -2.45 4.78
CA ALA A 16 8.02 -2.46 3.39
C ALA A 16 9.55 -2.35 3.31
N VAL A 17 10.12 -2.64 2.14
CA VAL A 17 11.54 -2.40 1.85
C VAL A 17 11.63 -1.23 0.88
N LYS A 18 12.59 -0.32 1.09
CA LYS A 18 12.86 0.75 0.11
C LYS A 18 13.18 0.17 -1.27
N GLY A 19 12.93 0.95 -2.32
CA GLY A 19 13.13 0.50 -3.70
C GLY A 19 14.58 0.13 -4.05
N ASP A 20 15.55 0.58 -3.25
CA ASP A 20 16.97 0.23 -3.36
C ASP A 20 17.38 -0.98 -2.50
N GLY A 21 16.46 -1.58 -1.75
CA GLY A 21 16.72 -2.73 -0.88
C GLY A 21 17.45 -2.40 0.43
N SER A 22 17.73 -1.13 0.71
CA SER A 22 18.66 -0.74 1.79
C SER A 22 18.07 -0.84 3.20
N GLU A 23 16.76 -0.67 3.33
CA GLU A 23 16.12 -0.46 4.63
C GLU A 23 14.68 -0.96 4.67
N PHE A 24 14.29 -1.52 5.82
CA PHE A 24 12.89 -1.79 6.16
C PHE A 24 12.25 -0.55 6.78
N ILE A 25 11.12 -0.13 6.23
CA ILE A 25 10.35 1.03 6.67
C ILE A 25 8.91 0.63 7.01
N ASP A 26 8.25 1.43 7.84
CA ASP A 26 6.80 1.38 7.97
C ASP A 26 6.15 2.30 6.95
N VAL A 27 5.12 1.80 6.27
CA VAL A 27 4.36 2.55 5.28
C VAL A 27 2.88 2.44 5.60
N SER A 28 2.19 3.59 5.62
CA SER A 28 0.76 3.70 5.86
C SER A 28 0.02 4.31 4.67
N LEU A 29 -1.27 4.04 4.55
CA LEU A 29 -2.10 4.68 3.50
C LEU A 29 -2.07 6.21 3.60
N SER A 30 -1.97 6.75 4.83
CA SER A 30 -1.87 8.18 5.09
C SER A 30 -0.67 8.86 4.44
N ASP A 31 0.43 8.13 4.24
CA ASP A 31 1.68 8.68 3.70
C ASP A 31 1.53 9.09 2.22
N TYR A 32 0.48 8.60 1.55
CA TYR A 32 0.16 8.87 0.16
C TYR A 32 -1.00 9.86 -0.02
N GLN A 33 -1.50 10.51 1.05
CA GLN A 33 -2.56 11.51 0.92
C GLN A 33 -2.17 12.63 -0.06
N GLY A 34 -3.11 13.01 -0.93
CA GLY A 34 -2.87 13.99 -1.99
C GLY A 34 -2.11 13.45 -3.21
N LYS A 35 -1.73 12.17 -3.23
CA LYS A 35 -1.10 11.50 -4.38
C LYS A 35 -1.96 10.32 -4.84
N TRP A 36 -1.85 9.97 -6.11
CA TRP A 36 -2.39 8.71 -6.60
C TRP A 36 -1.51 7.55 -6.12
N LEU A 37 -2.15 6.55 -5.50
CA LEU A 37 -1.50 5.30 -5.10
C LEU A 37 -2.04 4.16 -5.96
N VAL A 38 -1.14 3.46 -6.64
CA VAL A 38 -1.43 2.22 -7.36
C VAL A 38 -0.81 1.07 -6.57
N MET A 39 -1.64 0.23 -5.98
CA MET A 39 -1.22 -0.95 -5.21
C MET A 39 -1.63 -2.22 -5.95
N PHE A 40 -0.68 -3.10 -6.19
CA PHE A 40 -0.90 -4.39 -6.82
C PHE A 40 -0.41 -5.51 -5.91
N PHE A 41 -1.07 -6.65 -5.99
CA PHE A 41 -0.70 -7.87 -5.29
C PHE A 41 -0.19 -8.87 -6.32
N TYR A 42 0.92 -9.54 -6.00
CA TYR A 42 1.46 -10.62 -6.80
C TYR A 42 1.81 -11.80 -5.88
N PRO A 43 1.69 -13.05 -6.37
CA PRO A 43 2.15 -14.21 -5.61
C PRO A 43 3.67 -14.16 -5.45
N LEU A 44 4.17 -14.81 -4.40
CA LEU A 44 5.61 -14.95 -4.19
C LEU A 44 6.22 -16.05 -5.08
N ASP A 45 5.40 -16.90 -5.70
CA ASP A 45 5.78 -17.95 -6.64
C ASP A 45 5.39 -17.64 -8.10
#